data_AF-D6GW21-F1
#
_entry.id   AF-D6GW21-F1
#
_cell.length_a   1.000
_cell.length_b   1.000
_cell.length_c   1.000
_cell.angle_alpha   90.00
_cell.angle_beta   90.00
_cell.angle_gamma   90.00
#
_symmetry.space_group_name_H-M   'P 1'
#
loop_
_entity.id
_entity.type
_entity.pdbx_description
1 polymer ?
#
loop_
_entity_poly.entity_id
_entity_poly.type
_entity_poly.pdbx_seq_one_letter_code
_entity_poly.pdbx_strand_id
1 'polypeptide(L)'
;MVNYKGLDGIDKSYDPYFGVAKLDEELKGIPSKKLVLIAASPSVGNEVFGYQIINKNINSDVKTLVFLNRTSPQSYMEDMKEYDLPSSDKMFIMDAYSDITGIKANETDHIFAISNPYDKNELKTKLLSELDKGYGLLVMDSLSLLIDFFDFEFVDSLVSDIKDAVQKNNSAAVFLFTNWGYDKEGSMKKNELLHTDYKKIKHGFNKNNILIPLITSSLVIVLLIFILHEVNFDIREISGAS
;
A
#
# COMPACT_ATOMS: atom_id res chain seq x y z
N MET A 1 -5.42 15.27 -25.10
CA MET A 1 -4.91 14.06 -24.43
C MET A 1 -3.39 14.11 -24.47
N VAL A 2 -2.73 14.17 -23.32
CA VAL A 2 -1.27 14.14 -23.24
C VAL A 2 -0.87 12.67 -23.27
N ASN A 3 -0.15 12.25 -24.33
CA ASN A 3 0.49 10.94 -24.36
C ASN A 3 1.67 10.97 -23.40
N TYR A 4 1.49 10.35 -22.23
CA TYR A 4 2.55 10.16 -21.26
C TYR A 4 3.30 8.87 -21.62
N LYS A 5 4.61 8.97 -21.86
CA LYS A 5 5.52 7.82 -21.87
C LYS A 5 5.82 7.50 -20.42
N GLY A 6 5.85 6.22 -20.04
CA GLY A 6 6.29 5.79 -18.72
C GLY A 6 7.61 6.48 -18.32
N LEU A 7 7.86 6.59 -17.03
CA LEU A 7 9.07 7.10 -16.39
C LEU A 7 10.35 6.42 -16.87
N ASP A 8 10.26 5.23 -17.45
CA ASP A 8 11.36 4.51 -18.09
C ASP A 8 11.60 4.89 -19.57
N GLY A 9 10.77 5.78 -20.13
CA GLY A 9 10.84 6.23 -21.52
C GLY A 9 10.33 5.21 -22.55
N ILE A 10 9.76 4.08 -22.10
CA ILE A 10 9.27 3.02 -22.98
C ILE A 10 7.79 3.25 -23.27
N ASP A 11 7.44 3.38 -24.55
CA ASP A 11 6.07 3.63 -25.09
C ASP A 11 5.02 2.54 -24.74
N LYS A 12 5.37 1.55 -23.90
CA LYS A 12 4.52 0.43 -23.48
C LYS A 12 4.57 0.15 -21.97
N SER A 13 5.30 0.95 -21.20
CA SER A 13 5.31 0.86 -19.74
C SER A 13 4.16 1.70 -19.19
N TYR A 14 3.06 1.06 -18.82
CA TYR A 14 2.01 1.72 -18.05
C TYR A 14 2.49 1.78 -16.60
N ASP A 15 3.33 2.77 -16.27
CA ASP A 15 3.64 3.04 -14.87
C ASP A 15 2.32 3.30 -14.12
N PRO A 16 2.09 2.65 -12.98
CA PRO A 16 0.86 2.85 -12.24
C PRO A 16 0.70 4.30 -11.78
N TYR A 17 -0.52 4.72 -11.49
CA TYR A 17 -0.83 6.09 -11.06
C TYR A 17 -1.33 6.14 -9.62
N PHE A 18 -1.17 7.29 -8.98
CA PHE A 18 -1.77 7.54 -7.67
C PHE A 18 -3.28 7.80 -7.76
N GLY A 19 -3.80 8.24 -8.91
CA GLY A 19 -5.22 8.56 -9.07
C GLY A 19 -5.64 9.89 -8.44
N VAL A 20 -4.71 10.58 -7.78
CA VAL A 20 -4.86 11.95 -7.30
C VAL A 20 -4.13 12.86 -8.26
N ALA A 21 -4.87 13.71 -8.98
CA ALA A 21 -4.34 14.54 -10.07
C ALA A 21 -3.09 15.34 -9.66
N LYS A 22 -3.08 15.91 -8.45
CA LYS A 22 -1.93 16.68 -7.97
C LYS A 22 -0.74 15.79 -7.60
N LEU A 23 -0.96 14.58 -7.06
CA LEU A 23 0.15 13.64 -6.81
C LEU A 23 0.75 13.14 -8.12
N ASP A 24 -0.08 12.81 -9.10
CA ASP A 24 0.39 12.37 -10.41
C ASP A 24 1.12 13.49 -11.17
N GLU A 25 0.70 14.76 -11.02
CA GLU A 25 1.40 15.91 -11.60
C GLU A 25 2.82 16.06 -11.01
N GLU A 26 2.96 15.95 -9.70
CA GLU A 26 4.23 16.18 -8.99
C GLU A 26 5.17 14.98 -9.07
N LEU A 27 4.65 13.79 -8.78
CA LEU A 27 5.44 12.56 -8.67
C LEU A 27 5.55 11.81 -10.00
N LYS A 28 4.79 12.24 -11.01
CA LYS A 28 4.77 11.63 -12.35
C LYS A 28 4.33 10.15 -12.31
N GLY A 29 3.40 9.83 -11.41
CA GLY A 29 2.90 8.48 -11.19
C GLY A 29 3.72 7.69 -10.16
N ILE A 30 3.40 6.41 -10.03
CA ILE A 30 4.09 5.43 -9.20
C ILE A 30 5.19 4.80 -10.06
N PRO A 31 6.48 4.99 -9.74
CA PRO A 31 7.53 4.40 -10.54
C PRO A 31 7.47 2.87 -10.52
N SER A 32 7.58 2.25 -11.68
CA SER A 32 7.75 0.80 -11.78
C SER A 32 8.95 0.31 -10.96
N LYS A 33 8.86 -0.94 -10.51
CA LYS A 33 9.86 -1.65 -9.68
C LYS A 33 10.09 -1.01 -8.31
N LYS A 34 9.17 -0.16 -7.85
CA LYS A 34 9.24 0.51 -6.54
C LYS A 34 8.14 0.04 -5.60
N LEU A 35 8.45 0.21 -4.33
CA LEU A 35 7.49 0.13 -3.24
C LEU A 35 7.11 1.55 -2.82
N VAL A 36 5.85 1.75 -2.47
CA VAL A 36 5.32 3.01 -1.93
C VAL A 36 4.63 2.72 -0.61
N LEU A 37 4.90 3.51 0.42
CA LEU A 37 4.21 3.45 1.70
C LEU A 37 3.36 4.71 1.88
N ILE A 38 2.05 4.54 2.01
CA ILE A 38 1.10 5.60 2.36
C ILE A 38 0.78 5.46 3.85
N ALA A 39 1.46 6.26 4.66
CA ALA A 39 1.35 6.23 6.11
C ALA A 39 0.42 7.34 6.59
N ALA A 40 -0.59 7.00 7.38
CA ALA A 40 -1.57 7.96 7.88
C ALA A 40 -1.80 7.82 9.37
N SER A 41 -2.11 8.92 10.05
CA SER A 41 -2.64 8.86 11.42
C SER A 41 -4.00 8.15 11.45
N PRO A 42 -4.42 7.58 12.60
CA PRO A 42 -5.75 7.03 12.74
C PRO A 42 -6.76 8.15 12.51
N SER A 43 -7.89 7.84 11.87
CA SER A 43 -8.95 8.79 11.47
C SER A 43 -8.74 9.57 10.16
N VAL A 44 -7.60 9.41 9.47
CA VAL A 44 -7.38 10.06 8.16
C VAL A 44 -8.10 9.33 7.01
N GLY A 45 -8.43 8.04 7.19
CA GLY A 45 -9.09 7.23 6.17
C GLY A 45 -8.22 6.99 4.93
N ASN A 46 -7.06 6.36 5.10
CA ASN A 46 -6.13 6.13 3.99
C ASN A 46 -6.61 5.06 3.00
N GLU A 47 -7.65 4.29 3.34
CA GLU A 47 -8.37 3.41 2.41
C GLU A 47 -8.87 4.15 1.17
N VAL A 48 -9.26 5.43 1.31
CA VAL A 48 -9.75 6.25 0.18
C VAL A 48 -8.65 6.46 -0.87
N PHE A 49 -7.39 6.61 -0.43
CA PHE A 49 -6.25 6.63 -1.36
C PHE A 49 -6.08 5.27 -2.04
N GLY A 50 -6.26 4.16 -1.32
CA GLY A 50 -6.30 2.82 -1.89
C GLY A 50 -7.32 2.70 -3.01
N TYR A 51 -8.57 3.11 -2.77
CA TYR A 51 -9.64 3.06 -3.77
C TYR A 51 -9.31 3.90 -5.01
N GLN A 52 -8.79 5.12 -4.83
CA GLN A 52 -8.42 6.01 -5.93
C GLN A 52 -7.27 5.44 -6.78
N ILE A 53 -6.24 4.89 -6.12
CA ILE A 53 -5.11 4.22 -6.77
C ILE A 53 -5.63 3.04 -7.60
N ILE A 54 -6.41 2.15 -6.99
CA ILE A 54 -6.95 0.96 -7.66
C ILE A 54 -7.79 1.40 -8.87
N ASN A 55 -8.77 2.29 -8.66
CA ASN A 55 -9.68 2.75 -9.70
C ASN A 55 -8.95 3.39 -10.89
N LYS A 56 -7.95 4.24 -10.62
CA LYS A 56 -7.18 4.88 -11.69
C LYS A 56 -6.45 3.85 -12.55
N ASN A 57 -5.85 2.85 -11.91
CA ASN A 57 -5.03 1.84 -12.57
C ASN A 57 -5.86 0.84 -13.38
N ILE A 58 -6.95 0.32 -12.81
CA ILE A 58 -7.84 -0.60 -13.55
C ILE A 58 -8.48 0.06 -14.78
N ASN A 59 -8.84 1.35 -14.68
CA ASN A 59 -9.35 2.14 -15.82
C ASN A 59 -8.25 2.54 -16.83
N SER A 60 -6.98 2.32 -16.48
CA SER A 60 -5.82 2.51 -17.36
C SER A 60 -5.26 1.18 -17.86
N ASP A 61 -6.06 0.10 -17.81
CA ASP A 61 -5.73 -1.25 -18.24
C ASP A 61 -4.57 -1.91 -17.46
N VAL A 62 -4.31 -1.45 -16.23
CA VAL A 62 -3.31 -2.04 -15.32
C VAL A 62 -3.97 -3.13 -14.47
N LYS A 63 -3.55 -4.39 -14.68
CA LYS A 63 -3.96 -5.52 -13.85
C LYS A 63 -3.47 -5.33 -12.41
N THR A 64 -4.41 -5.21 -11.47
CA THR A 64 -4.14 -4.79 -10.09
C THR A 64 -4.54 -5.90 -9.11
N LEU A 65 -3.60 -6.33 -8.28
CA LEU A 65 -3.83 -7.23 -7.16
C LEU A 65 -4.04 -6.41 -5.88
N VAL A 66 -5.10 -6.72 -5.14
CA VAL A 66 -5.47 -6.05 -3.89
C VAL A 66 -5.42 -7.07 -2.77
N PHE A 67 -4.50 -6.92 -1.83
CA PHE A 67 -4.42 -7.76 -0.64
C PHE A 67 -5.24 -7.13 0.48
N LEU A 68 -6.24 -7.87 0.98
CA LEU A 68 -7.15 -7.42 2.04
C LEU A 68 -6.97 -8.28 3.29
N ASN A 69 -6.56 -7.65 4.40
CA ASN A 69 -6.54 -8.27 5.73
C ASN A 69 -7.35 -7.49 6.79
N ARG A 70 -7.95 -6.35 6.39
CA ARG A 70 -8.72 -5.45 7.26
C ARG A 70 -10.22 -5.57 7.08
N THR A 71 -10.67 -5.87 5.86
CA THR A 71 -12.09 -5.84 5.49
C THR A 71 -12.38 -6.93 4.45
N SER A 72 -13.65 -7.33 4.36
CA SER A 72 -14.07 -8.37 3.43
C SER A 72 -14.04 -7.85 1.99
N PRO A 73 -13.83 -8.71 0.98
CA PRO A 73 -13.92 -8.31 -0.42
C PRO A 73 -15.26 -7.66 -0.77
N GLN A 74 -16.37 -8.16 -0.19
CA GLN A 74 -17.70 -7.60 -0.42
C GLN A 74 -17.79 -6.16 0.11
N SER A 75 -17.43 -5.95 1.37
CA SER A 75 -17.45 -4.61 1.99
C SER A 75 -16.51 -3.65 1.25
N TYR A 76 -15.32 -4.10 0.87
CA TYR A 76 -14.38 -3.28 0.09
C TYR A 76 -14.96 -2.81 -1.25
N MET A 77 -15.65 -3.71 -1.96
CA MET A 77 -16.32 -3.36 -3.22
C MET A 77 -17.56 -2.48 -3.03
N GLU A 78 -18.26 -2.62 -1.90
CA GLU A 78 -19.37 -1.73 -1.52
C GLU A 78 -18.84 -0.32 -1.24
N ASP A 79 -17.78 -0.18 -0.44
CA ASP A 79 -17.13 1.10 -0.16
C ASP A 79 -16.65 1.78 -1.46
N MET A 80 -15.98 1.04 -2.36
CA MET A 80 -15.57 1.59 -3.66
C MET A 80 -16.74 2.15 -4.48
N LYS A 81 -17.91 1.49 -4.46
CA LYS A 81 -19.11 1.96 -5.15
C LYS A 81 -19.65 3.25 -4.55
N GLU A 82 -19.55 3.44 -3.22
CA GLU A 82 -19.97 4.70 -2.57
C GLU A 82 -19.15 5.90 -3.05
N TYR A 83 -17.92 5.67 -3.53
CA TYR A 83 -17.07 6.68 -4.15
C TYR A 83 -17.23 6.78 -5.69
N ASP A 84 -18.28 6.17 -6.25
CA ASP A 84 -18.52 6.06 -7.70
C ASP A 84 -17.36 5.38 -8.48
N LEU A 85 -16.65 4.44 -7.83
CA LEU A 85 -15.52 3.71 -8.40
C LEU A 85 -15.95 2.29 -8.80
N PRO A 86 -16.17 2.00 -10.10
CA PRO A 86 -16.66 0.70 -10.53
C PRO A 86 -15.61 -0.40 -10.41
N SER A 87 -16.07 -1.62 -10.12
CA SER A 87 -15.24 -2.84 -10.22
C SER A 87 -14.89 -3.13 -11.69
N SER A 88 -13.70 -3.69 -11.92
CA SER A 88 -13.19 -4.07 -13.25
C SER A 88 -12.69 -5.52 -13.24
N ASP A 89 -12.73 -6.17 -14.39
CA ASP A 89 -12.04 -7.45 -14.67
C ASP A 89 -10.51 -7.37 -14.51
N LYS A 90 -9.96 -6.16 -14.37
CA LYS A 90 -8.55 -5.90 -14.05
C LYS A 90 -8.25 -5.85 -12.55
N MET A 91 -9.28 -5.87 -11.70
CA MET A 91 -9.14 -5.92 -10.24
C MET A 91 -9.18 -7.39 -9.76
N PHE A 92 -8.20 -7.77 -8.97
CA PHE A 92 -8.11 -9.09 -8.36
C PHE A 92 -7.87 -8.92 -6.88
N ILE A 93 -8.57 -9.68 -6.04
CA ILE A 93 -8.54 -9.56 -4.59
C ILE A 93 -7.93 -10.84 -4.00
N MET A 94 -6.96 -10.66 -3.12
CA MET A 94 -6.48 -11.69 -2.21
C MET A 94 -7.07 -11.45 -0.84
N ASP A 95 -7.99 -12.31 -0.45
CA ASP A 95 -8.77 -12.24 0.78
C ASP A 95 -8.06 -13.02 1.91
N ALA A 96 -7.43 -12.29 2.82
CA ALA A 96 -6.95 -12.83 4.10
C ALA A 96 -7.93 -12.56 5.24
N TYR A 97 -8.91 -11.67 5.04
CA TYR A 97 -9.80 -11.18 6.09
C TYR A 97 -10.89 -12.19 6.46
N SER A 98 -11.47 -12.87 5.48
CA SER A 98 -12.57 -13.82 5.72
C SER A 98 -12.16 -14.91 6.70
N ASP A 99 -11.01 -15.55 6.48
CA ASP A 99 -10.50 -16.58 7.39
C ASP A 99 -10.03 -16.02 8.74
N ILE A 100 -9.49 -14.78 8.81
CA ILE A 100 -9.21 -14.09 10.09
C ILE A 100 -10.47 -13.99 10.96
N THR A 101 -11.62 -13.76 10.33
CA THR A 101 -12.90 -13.53 11.01
C THR A 101 -13.80 -14.76 11.11
N GLY A 102 -13.36 -15.90 10.59
CA GLY A 102 -14.16 -17.15 10.53
C GLY A 102 -15.34 -17.07 9.56
N ILE A 103 -15.34 -16.10 8.65
CA ILE A 103 -16.31 -15.99 7.57
C ILE A 103 -15.82 -16.84 6.40
N LYS A 104 -16.72 -17.56 5.74
CA LYS A 104 -16.36 -18.33 4.55
C LYS A 104 -16.05 -17.38 3.39
N ALA A 105 -14.84 -17.46 2.85
CA ALA A 105 -14.48 -16.71 1.65
C ALA A 105 -15.32 -17.15 0.44
N ASN A 106 -15.76 -16.16 -0.36
CA ASN A 106 -16.48 -16.39 -1.61
C ASN A 106 -15.48 -16.30 -2.78
N GLU A 107 -14.72 -17.38 -2.98
CA GLU A 107 -13.75 -17.45 -4.08
C GLU A 107 -14.42 -17.34 -5.46
N THR A 108 -13.77 -16.61 -6.36
CA THR A 108 -14.17 -16.43 -7.77
C THR A 108 -12.93 -16.33 -8.65
N ASP A 109 -13.08 -16.15 -9.96
CA ASP A 109 -11.95 -15.89 -10.87
C ASP A 109 -11.15 -14.63 -10.51
N HIS A 110 -11.73 -13.72 -9.73
CA HIS A 110 -11.12 -12.46 -9.30
C HIS A 110 -10.94 -12.33 -7.78
N ILE A 111 -11.32 -13.35 -6.99
CA ILE A 111 -11.20 -13.33 -5.52
C ILE A 111 -10.58 -14.65 -5.07
N PHE A 112 -9.41 -14.58 -4.46
CA PHE A 112 -8.62 -15.73 -4.00
C PHE A 112 -8.47 -15.70 -2.48
N ALA A 113 -8.75 -16.80 -1.78
CA ALA A 113 -8.66 -16.82 -0.32
C ALA A 113 -7.31 -17.36 0.19
N ILE A 114 -6.83 -16.77 1.28
CA ILE A 114 -5.77 -17.35 2.12
C ILE A 114 -6.45 -18.12 3.25
N SER A 115 -6.33 -19.44 3.21
CA SER A 115 -7.10 -20.38 4.04
C SER A 115 -6.62 -20.36 5.50
N ASN A 116 -5.32 -20.15 5.72
CA ASN A 116 -4.79 -19.84 7.05
C ASN A 116 -3.93 -18.57 7.00
N PRO A 117 -4.53 -17.39 7.23
CA PRO A 117 -3.82 -16.12 7.18
C PRO A 117 -2.86 -15.91 8.36
N TYR A 118 -2.85 -16.80 9.37
CA TYR A 118 -1.87 -16.82 10.45
C TYR A 118 -0.67 -17.74 10.16
N ASP A 119 -0.74 -18.58 9.13
CA ASP A 119 0.41 -19.35 8.67
C ASP A 119 1.31 -18.46 7.79
N LYS A 120 2.48 -18.12 8.34
CA LYS A 120 3.50 -17.31 7.68
C LYS A 120 3.89 -17.86 6.31
N ASN A 121 4.03 -19.19 6.19
CA ASN A 121 4.45 -19.82 4.94
C ASN A 121 3.31 -19.80 3.92
N GLU A 122 2.08 -20.07 4.35
CA GLU A 122 0.92 -20.01 3.44
C GLU A 122 0.72 -18.59 2.91
N LEU A 123 0.65 -17.60 3.79
CA LEU A 123 0.45 -16.18 3.43
C LEU A 123 1.53 -15.73 2.44
N LYS A 124 2.80 -15.96 2.77
CA LYS A 124 3.93 -15.58 1.93
C LYS A 124 3.91 -16.30 0.58
N THR A 125 3.70 -17.61 0.57
CA THR A 125 3.72 -18.41 -0.66
C THR A 125 2.56 -18.05 -1.57
N LYS A 126 1.33 -17.93 -1.04
CA LYS A 126 0.17 -17.52 -1.82
C LYS A 126 0.34 -16.12 -2.40
N LEU A 127 0.72 -15.13 -1.57
CA LEU A 127 0.91 -13.75 -2.04
C LEU A 127 1.96 -13.65 -3.15
N LEU A 128 3.14 -14.25 -2.95
CA LEU A 128 4.23 -14.17 -3.94
C LEU A 128 3.89 -14.96 -5.21
N SER A 129 3.27 -16.14 -5.09
CA SER A 129 2.85 -16.93 -6.25
C SER A 129 1.78 -16.22 -7.08
N GLU A 130 0.88 -15.49 -6.44
CA GLU A 130 -0.11 -14.67 -7.13
C GLU A 130 0.57 -13.49 -7.81
N LEU A 131 1.45 -12.77 -7.12
CA LEU A 131 2.18 -11.63 -7.69
C LEU A 131 3.00 -12.01 -8.94
N ASP A 132 3.48 -13.25 -9.02
CA ASP A 132 4.16 -13.84 -10.18
C ASP A 132 3.24 -14.09 -11.40
N LYS A 133 1.92 -13.92 -11.29
CA LYS A 133 0.96 -14.04 -12.41
C LYS A 133 0.80 -12.76 -13.24
N GLY A 134 1.78 -11.85 -13.18
CA GLY A 134 1.87 -10.70 -14.09
C GLY A 134 0.95 -9.52 -13.75
N TYR A 135 0.84 -9.16 -12.46
CA TYR A 135 0.17 -7.93 -12.04
C TYR A 135 1.07 -6.72 -12.23
N GLY A 136 0.52 -5.60 -12.70
CA GLY A 136 1.24 -4.33 -12.82
C GLY A 136 1.31 -3.55 -11.51
N LEU A 137 0.37 -3.79 -10.61
CA LEU A 137 0.28 -3.13 -9.31
C LEU A 137 -0.21 -4.09 -8.22
N LEU A 138 0.45 -4.06 -7.05
CA LEU A 138 -0.06 -4.58 -5.79
C LEU A 138 -0.52 -3.43 -4.90
N VAL A 139 -1.71 -3.53 -4.31
CA VAL A 139 -2.16 -2.64 -3.23
C VAL A 139 -2.44 -3.49 -1.99
N MET A 140 -1.77 -3.19 -0.88
CA MET A 140 -1.94 -3.90 0.39
C MET A 140 -2.66 -3.03 1.41
N ASP A 141 -3.88 -3.44 1.78
CA ASP A 141 -4.70 -2.82 2.82
C ASP A 141 -4.94 -3.83 3.96
N SER A 142 -4.15 -3.81 5.04
CA SER A 142 -3.08 -2.85 5.38
C SER A 142 -1.82 -3.55 5.90
N LEU A 143 -0.66 -2.91 5.68
CA LEU A 143 0.62 -3.35 6.21
C LEU A 143 0.67 -3.24 7.75
N SER A 144 0.00 -2.24 8.33
CA SER A 144 -0.09 -2.07 9.78
C SER A 144 -0.66 -3.31 10.48
N LEU A 145 -1.70 -3.94 9.91
CA LEU A 145 -2.29 -5.14 10.52
C LEU A 145 -1.37 -6.37 10.44
N LEU A 146 -0.54 -6.50 9.40
CA LEU A 146 0.46 -7.57 9.37
C LEU A 146 1.49 -7.41 10.50
N ILE A 147 1.88 -6.18 10.80
CA ILE A 147 2.79 -5.86 11.91
C ILE A 147 2.13 -6.14 13.27
N ASP A 148 0.81 -5.97 13.38
CA ASP A 148 0.08 -6.28 14.62
C ASP A 148 -0.03 -7.79 14.89
N PHE A 149 -0.16 -8.60 13.82
CA PHE A 149 -0.33 -10.05 13.87
C PHE A 149 0.97 -10.84 13.89
N PHE A 150 2.03 -10.33 13.27
CA PHE A 150 3.29 -11.03 13.11
C PHE A 150 4.48 -10.30 13.73
N ASP A 151 5.56 -11.03 14.00
CA ASP A 151 6.83 -10.39 14.33
C ASP A 151 7.39 -9.61 13.14
N PHE A 152 8.19 -8.59 13.48
CA PHE A 152 8.83 -7.73 12.51
C PHE A 152 9.75 -8.48 11.54
N GLU A 153 10.46 -9.51 12.00
CA GLU A 153 11.37 -10.29 11.15
C GLU A 153 10.62 -10.91 9.97
N PHE A 154 9.42 -11.45 10.21
CA PHE A 154 8.58 -11.96 9.14
C PHE A 154 8.08 -10.87 8.22
N VAL A 155 7.57 -9.75 8.76
CA VAL A 155 7.03 -8.66 7.92
C VAL A 155 8.13 -8.01 7.07
N ASP A 156 9.31 -7.79 7.63
CA ASP A 156 10.47 -7.26 6.92
C ASP A 156 10.93 -8.20 5.80
N SER A 157 11.02 -9.51 6.08
CA SER A 157 11.26 -10.51 5.03
C SER A 157 10.20 -10.44 3.94
N LEU A 158 8.92 -10.43 4.31
CA LEU A 158 7.82 -10.41 3.34
C LEU A 158 7.89 -9.16 2.43
N VAL A 159 8.16 -7.99 3.01
CA VAL A 159 8.34 -6.74 2.24
C VAL A 159 9.56 -6.84 1.32
N SER A 160 10.66 -7.46 1.77
CA SER A 160 11.83 -7.71 0.92
C SER A 160 11.50 -8.65 -0.24
N ASP A 161 10.77 -9.73 0.00
CA ASP A 161 10.39 -10.67 -1.06
C ASP A 161 9.40 -10.05 -2.06
N ILE A 162 8.47 -9.20 -1.59
CA ILE A 162 7.59 -8.40 -2.45
C ILE A 162 8.43 -7.45 -3.30
N LYS A 163 9.44 -6.80 -2.73
CA LYS A 163 10.37 -5.93 -3.47
C LYS A 163 11.01 -6.68 -4.63
N ASP A 164 11.56 -7.86 -4.37
CA ASP A 164 12.22 -8.66 -5.39
C ASP A 164 11.24 -9.11 -6.47
N ALA A 165 10.02 -9.50 -6.07
CA ALA A 165 8.95 -9.85 -7.00
C ALA A 165 8.52 -8.68 -7.90
N VAL A 166 8.32 -7.48 -7.34
CA VAL A 166 7.93 -6.31 -8.15
C VAL A 166 9.04 -5.86 -9.11
N GLN A 167 10.30 -6.01 -8.70
CA GLN A 167 11.46 -5.74 -9.56
C GLN A 167 11.54 -6.72 -10.73
N LYS A 168 11.38 -8.01 -10.45
CA LYS A 168 11.36 -9.11 -11.43
C LYS A 168 10.22 -8.93 -12.44
N ASN A 169 9.04 -8.54 -11.96
CA ASN A 169 7.81 -8.52 -12.77
C ASN A 169 7.54 -7.16 -13.44
N ASN A 170 8.44 -6.18 -13.29
CA ASN A 170 8.25 -4.81 -13.79
C ASN A 170 6.94 -4.17 -13.27
N SER A 171 6.61 -4.42 -12.01
CA SER A 171 5.40 -3.93 -11.35
C SER A 171 5.72 -2.98 -10.21
N ALA A 172 4.71 -2.42 -9.54
CA ALA A 172 4.89 -1.64 -8.32
C ALA A 172 4.03 -2.19 -7.17
N ALA A 173 4.33 -1.79 -5.93
CA ALA A 173 3.46 -2.05 -4.80
C ALA A 173 3.20 -0.81 -3.96
N VAL A 174 1.96 -0.67 -3.50
CA VAL A 174 1.51 0.36 -2.56
C VAL A 174 1.07 -0.31 -1.27
N PHE A 175 1.62 0.13 -0.16
CA PHE A 175 1.25 -0.31 1.18
C PHE A 175 0.48 0.79 1.88
N LEU A 176 -0.73 0.49 2.33
CA LEU A 176 -1.47 1.36 3.24
C LEU A 176 -1.07 1.03 4.67
N PHE A 177 -0.75 2.07 5.44
CA PHE A 177 -0.29 1.92 6.82
C PHE A 177 -0.96 2.95 7.71
N THR A 178 -1.62 2.46 8.77
CA THR A 178 -2.11 3.33 9.83
C THR A 178 -1.08 3.38 10.95
N ASN A 179 -0.54 4.57 11.21
CA ASN A 179 0.32 4.83 12.34
C ASN A 179 -0.53 5.03 13.60
N TRP A 180 -0.76 3.96 14.36
CA TRP A 180 -1.53 3.99 15.60
C TRP A 180 -0.92 4.83 16.74
N GLY A 181 0.22 5.50 16.50
CA GLY A 181 0.87 6.31 17.51
C GLY A 181 1.57 5.43 18.53
N TYR A 182 2.42 4.50 18.07
CA TYR A 182 3.29 3.65 18.89
C TYR A 182 4.26 4.43 19.81
N ASP A 183 4.16 5.77 19.83
CA ASP A 183 5.13 6.71 20.38
C ASP A 183 4.71 7.38 21.69
N LYS A 184 3.53 7.11 22.27
CA LYS A 184 3.10 7.83 23.49
C LYS A 184 2.67 6.91 24.62
N GLU A 185 3.53 6.91 25.65
CA GLU A 185 3.32 6.55 27.05
C GLU A 185 1.96 5.95 27.40
N GLY A 186 1.95 4.64 27.65
CA GLY A 186 0.77 3.98 28.19
C GLY A 186 0.70 2.49 27.87
N SER A 187 1.52 1.72 28.59
CA SER A 187 1.43 0.26 28.76
C SER A 187 1.93 -0.65 27.62
N MET A 188 2.72 -1.65 28.07
CA MET A 188 3.18 -2.87 27.41
C MET A 188 4.40 -2.79 26.47
N LYS A 189 5.43 -3.60 26.79
CA LYS A 189 6.64 -3.88 25.98
C LYS A 189 6.39 -4.08 24.47
N LYS A 190 5.18 -4.49 24.08
CA LYS A 190 4.77 -4.65 22.69
C LYS A 190 4.80 -3.31 21.93
N ASN A 191 4.43 -2.19 22.55
CA ASN A 191 4.37 -0.88 21.89
C ASN A 191 5.77 -0.29 21.61
N GLU A 192 6.75 -0.51 22.48
CA GLU A 192 8.15 -0.10 22.23
C GLU A 192 8.80 -0.91 21.09
N LEU A 193 8.48 -2.21 21.01
CA LEU A 193 8.91 -3.08 19.91
C LEU A 193 8.29 -2.60 18.59
N LEU A 194 6.97 -2.39 18.57
CA LEU A 194 6.25 -1.90 17.38
C LEU A 194 6.74 -0.52 16.92
N HIS A 195 7.12 0.38 17.84
CA HIS A 195 7.75 1.66 17.49
C HIS A 195 9.13 1.47 16.85
N THR A 196 9.97 0.64 17.47
CA THR A 196 11.31 0.34 16.96
C THR A 196 11.23 -0.30 15.58
N ASP A 197 10.26 -1.18 15.39
CA ASP A 197 9.98 -1.89 14.16
C ASP A 197 9.39 -0.97 13.08
N TYR A 198 8.47 -0.06 13.43
CA TYR A 198 8.03 1.01 12.54
C TYR A 198 9.20 1.91 12.09
N LYS A 199 10.09 2.31 12.99
CA LYS A 199 11.30 3.08 12.65
C LYS A 199 12.21 2.32 11.69
N LYS A 200 12.39 0.99 11.88
CA LYS A 200 13.17 0.15 10.97
C LYS A 200 12.52 0.04 9.59
N ILE A 201 11.22 -0.23 9.50
CA ILE A 201 10.48 -0.23 8.23
C ILE A 201 10.61 1.13 7.55
N LYS A 202 10.31 2.23 8.27
CA LYS A 202 10.43 3.59 7.75
C LYS A 202 11.84 3.85 7.20
N HIS A 203 12.88 3.41 7.91
CA HIS A 203 14.28 3.55 7.46
C HIS A 203 14.60 2.67 6.24
N GLY A 204 14.06 1.45 6.16
CA GLY A 204 14.21 0.54 5.02
C GLY A 204 13.56 1.07 3.74
N PHE A 205 12.41 1.73 3.84
CA PHE A 205 11.79 2.43 2.71
C PHE A 205 12.61 3.66 2.28
N ASN A 206 13.28 4.34 3.20
CA ASN A 206 13.89 5.64 2.92
C ASN A 206 15.10 5.62 1.98
N LYS A 207 15.81 4.49 1.84
CA LYS A 207 17.04 4.45 1.04
C LYS A 207 16.79 4.29 -0.46
N ASN A 208 15.59 3.87 -0.91
CA ASN A 208 15.29 3.58 -2.33
C ASN A 208 13.80 3.62 -2.73
N ASN A 209 12.87 3.91 -1.81
CA ASN A 209 11.41 3.84 -1.99
C ASN A 209 10.71 5.16 -1.62
N ILE A 210 9.42 5.30 -1.95
CA ILE A 210 8.64 6.52 -1.70
C ILE A 210 7.82 6.37 -0.41
N LEU A 211 7.90 7.36 0.48
CA LEU A 211 7.08 7.47 1.69
C LEU A 211 6.16 8.70 1.58
N ILE A 212 4.85 8.50 1.73
CA ILE A 212 3.84 9.57 1.71
C ILE A 212 3.17 9.63 3.08
N PRO A 213 3.51 10.62 3.94
CA PRO A 213 2.82 10.84 5.21
C PRO A 213 1.52 11.63 5.01
N LEU A 214 0.44 11.20 5.67
CA LEU A 214 -0.84 11.89 5.76
C LEU A 214 -1.10 12.28 7.23
N ILE A 215 -1.12 13.58 7.53
CA ILE A 215 -1.28 14.11 8.90
C ILE A 215 -2.54 14.96 8.97
N THR A 216 -3.37 14.76 10.01
CA THR A 216 -4.51 15.62 10.33
C THR A 216 -4.08 16.74 11.28
N SER A 217 -3.96 17.96 10.80
CA SER A 217 -4.18 19.16 11.62
C SER A 217 -5.36 19.93 11.07
N SER A 218 -6.22 20.39 11.98
CA SER A 218 -7.54 20.95 11.70
C SER A 218 -7.49 22.13 10.71
N LEU A 219 -8.47 22.12 9.79
CA LEU A 219 -8.66 22.96 8.60
C LEU A 219 -7.81 22.57 7.40
N VAL A 220 -8.48 21.90 6.45
CA VAL A 220 -7.96 21.44 5.14
C VAL A 220 -7.10 20.20 5.31
N ILE A 221 -7.10 19.33 4.30
CA ILE A 221 -5.93 18.49 4.01
C ILE A 221 -4.79 19.48 3.85
N VAL A 222 -4.16 19.86 4.96
CA VAL A 222 -3.02 20.77 4.98
C VAL A 222 -1.89 19.96 4.40
N LEU A 223 -1.91 19.97 3.06
CA LEU A 223 -0.77 19.98 2.20
C LEU A 223 -0.02 18.60 2.25
N LEU A 224 0.27 17.93 1.15
CA LEU A 224 1.22 18.43 0.16
C LEU A 224 2.40 19.28 0.71
N ILE A 225 2.56 19.57 2.02
CA ILE A 225 3.44 20.67 2.54
C ILE A 225 4.86 20.29 2.22
N PHE A 226 5.12 18.99 2.31
CA PHE A 226 6.42 18.39 2.15
C PHE A 226 6.60 17.56 0.88
N ILE A 227 5.58 17.38 0.02
CA ILE A 227 5.87 16.81 -1.30
C ILE A 227 6.80 17.77 -2.09
N LEU A 228 6.82 19.05 -1.72
CA LEU A 228 7.08 20.15 -2.64
C LEU A 228 8.16 21.16 -2.26
N HIS A 229 8.82 21.08 -1.08
CA HIS A 229 9.85 22.10 -0.77
C HIS A 229 11.24 21.81 -1.36
N GLU A 230 11.62 20.54 -1.52
CA GLU A 230 12.94 20.20 -2.09
C GLU A 230 12.84 18.88 -2.86
N VAL A 231 12.70 18.92 -4.19
CA VAL A 231 13.19 17.81 -5.02
C VAL A 231 14.72 17.85 -4.94
N ASN A 232 15.23 17.18 -3.92
CA ASN A 232 16.46 16.40 -3.88
C ASN A 232 16.32 15.54 -2.63
N PHE A 233 16.04 14.24 -2.78
CA PHE A 233 15.76 13.38 -1.63
C PHE A 233 17.02 13.20 -0.76
N ASP A 234 17.15 14.08 0.24
CA ASP A 234 17.97 14.00 1.44
C ASP A 234 17.01 13.95 2.63
N ILE A 235 17.11 12.92 3.46
CA ILE A 235 16.20 12.73 4.59
C ILE A 235 16.73 13.61 5.72
N ARG A 236 16.25 14.84 5.82
CA ARG A 236 16.51 15.70 6.98
C ARG A 236 15.26 15.76 7.85
N GLU A 237 15.35 15.14 9.03
CA GLU A 237 14.47 15.46 10.15
C GLU A 237 14.67 16.95 10.51
N ILE A 238 13.64 17.77 10.33
CA ILE A 238 13.61 19.11 10.90
C ILE A 238 13.15 18.97 12.34
N SER A 239 14.12 18.97 13.27
CA SER A 239 13.86 19.29 14.67
C SER A 239 13.67 20.80 14.79
N GLY A 240 12.41 21.23 14.90
CA GLY A 240 12.08 22.59 15.28
C GLY A 240 12.02 22.69 16.80
N ALA A 241 13.04 23.33 17.37
CA ALA A 241 13.00 23.82 18.75
C ALA A 241 11.91 24.89 18.91
N SER A 242 11.16 24.78 19.99
CA SER A 242 10.77 25.90 20.84
C SER A 242 10.52 25.38 22.24
#